data_AF-A0A0E2HDE2-F1
#
_entry.id   AF-A0A0E2HDE2-F1
#
_cell.length_a   1.000
_cell.length_b   1.000
_cell.length_c   1.000
_cell.angle_alpha   90.00
_cell.angle_beta   90.00
_cell.angle_gamma   90.00
#
_symmetry.space_group_name_H-M   'P 1'
#
loop_
_entity.id
_entity.type
_entity.pdbx_description
1 polymer ?
#
loop_
_entity_poly.entity_id
_entity_poly.type
_entity_poly.pdbx_seq_one_letter_code
_entity_poly.pdbx_strand_id
1 'polypeptide(L)'
;MFKIYLSRTVSPGVGISLPATIEEMREAYSLLNGTDIVPLETATAYVESSIPNLRQYLYEVPVTEKRLEELNYLAYRVKWMDSQDEAVFGTVIEMMKPETLQDWTYVNTLDTKS
;
A
#
# COMPACT_ATOMS: atom_id res chain seq x y z
N MET A 1 8.90 -7.83 -2.46
CA MET A 1 7.64 -8.42 -1.92
C MET A 1 6.92 -7.33 -1.15
N PHE A 2 5.63 -7.08 -1.40
CA PHE A 2 4.86 -6.00 -0.78
C PHE A 2 3.69 -6.57 0.03
N LYS A 3 3.79 -6.56 1.36
CA LYS A 3 2.72 -7.01 2.27
C LYS A 3 2.35 -5.90 3.22
N ILE A 4 1.05 -5.77 3.48
CA ILE A 4 0.53 -4.80 4.45
C ILE A 4 -0.37 -5.53 5.45
N TYR A 5 -0.30 -5.10 6.70
CA TYR A 5 -1.17 -5.55 7.76
C TYR A 5 -2.07 -4.39 8.13
N LEU A 6 -3.36 -4.61 7.91
CA LEU A 6 -4.41 -3.68 8.23
C LEU A 6 -4.87 -3.98 9.65
N SER A 7 -4.94 -2.97 10.51
CA SER A 7 -5.45 -3.12 11.88
C SER A 7 -6.60 -2.18 12.14
N ARG A 8 -7.51 -2.63 13.00
CA ARG A 8 -8.41 -1.76 13.74
C ARG A 8 -7.76 -1.46 15.08
N THR A 9 -8.00 -0.27 15.63
CA THR A 9 -7.55 0.16 16.97
C THR A 9 -7.98 -0.79 18.11
N VAL A 10 -8.86 -1.76 17.86
CA VAL A 10 -9.42 -2.69 18.85
C VAL A 10 -9.50 -4.17 18.40
N SER A 11 -8.96 -4.57 17.23
CA SER A 11 -9.04 -5.97 16.74
C SER A 11 -7.68 -6.54 16.31
N PRO A 12 -7.53 -7.88 16.25
CA PRO A 12 -6.39 -8.48 15.56
C PRO A 12 -6.43 -8.00 14.11
N GLY A 13 -5.32 -7.44 13.62
CA GLY A 13 -5.23 -6.97 12.24
C GLY A 13 -5.30 -8.12 11.24
N VAL A 14 -5.73 -7.81 10.02
CA VAL A 14 -5.73 -8.72 8.87
C VAL A 14 -4.53 -8.40 7.98
N GLY A 15 -3.68 -9.40 7.77
CA GLY A 15 -2.58 -9.31 6.82
C GLY A 15 -3.06 -9.58 5.39
N ILE A 16 -2.70 -8.72 4.44
CA ILE A 16 -2.93 -8.93 3.01
C ILE A 16 -1.59 -8.79 2.26
N SER A 17 -1.31 -9.76 1.38
CA SER A 17 -0.17 -9.69 0.47
C SER A 17 -0.60 -9.04 -0.83
N LEU A 18 0.17 -8.08 -1.32
CA LEU A 18 -0.13 -7.36 -2.55
C LEU A 18 0.94 -7.67 -3.63
N PRO A 19 0.58 -7.68 -4.93
CA PRO A 19 -0.77 -7.45 -5.43
C PRO A 19 -1.71 -8.62 -5.13
N ALA A 20 -2.94 -8.30 -4.73
CA ALA A 20 -4.03 -9.21 -4.42
C ALA A 20 -5.14 -9.11 -5.48
N THR A 21 -5.94 -10.16 -5.61
CA THR A 21 -7.17 -10.14 -6.42
C THR A 21 -8.26 -9.30 -5.76
N ILE A 22 -9.30 -8.97 -6.54
CA ILE A 22 -10.47 -8.25 -6.01
C ILE A 22 -11.14 -9.08 -4.91
N GLU A 23 -11.20 -10.40 -5.07
CA GLU A 23 -11.76 -11.34 -4.11
C GLU A 23 -10.96 -11.35 -2.80
N GLU A 24 -9.62 -11.44 -2.87
CA GLU A 24 -8.74 -11.41 -1.70
C GLU A 24 -8.84 -10.08 -0.94
N MET A 25 -8.95 -8.95 -1.65
CA MET A 25 -9.16 -7.64 -1.03
C MET A 25 -10.54 -7.54 -0.36
N ARG A 26 -11.61 -8.04 -1.01
CA ARG A 26 -12.96 -8.07 -0.42
C ARG A 26 -13.05 -8.98 0.78
N GLU A 27 -12.36 -10.11 0.76
CA GLU A 27 -12.27 -11.03 1.90
C GLU A 27 -11.54 -10.35 3.06
N ALA A 28 -10.38 -9.73 2.81
CA ALA A 28 -9.65 -9.00 3.83
C ALA A 28 -10.52 -7.89 4.46
N TYR A 29 -11.27 -7.13 3.65
CA TYR A 29 -12.21 -6.14 4.16
C TYR A 29 -13.37 -6.75 4.94
N SER A 30 -13.90 -7.89 4.52
CA SER A 30 -14.98 -8.58 5.24
C SER A 30 -14.50 -9.08 6.60
N LEU A 31 -13.27 -9.61 6.66
CA LEU A 31 -12.63 -10.06 7.90
C LEU A 31 -12.31 -8.88 8.83
N LEU A 32 -11.86 -7.75 8.27
CA LEU A 32 -11.64 -6.52 9.03
C LEU A 32 -12.97 -5.98 9.55
N ASN A 33 -13.99 -5.90 8.68
CA ASN A 33 -15.24 -5.23 8.99
C ASN A 33 -16.20 -6.02 9.87
N GLY A 34 -16.10 -7.34 9.86
CA GLY A 34 -17.09 -8.21 10.50
C GLY A 34 -18.48 -7.99 9.88
N THR A 35 -19.54 -8.26 10.65
CA THR A 35 -20.93 -7.96 10.26
C THR A 35 -21.34 -6.51 10.56
N ASP A 36 -20.41 -5.66 11.01
CA ASP A 36 -20.74 -4.28 11.39
C ASP A 36 -20.94 -3.38 10.17
N ILE A 37 -22.06 -2.65 10.21
CA ILE A 37 -22.57 -1.79 9.13
C ILE A 37 -21.91 -0.41 9.12
N VAL A 38 -21.05 -0.12 10.10
CA VAL A 38 -20.36 1.16 10.25
C VAL A 38 -18.91 0.98 9.79
N PRO A 39 -18.40 1.78 8.82
CA PRO A 39 -17.00 1.77 8.46
C PRO A 39 -16.17 2.26 9.66
N LEU A 40 -15.54 1.35 10.39
CA LEU A 40 -14.56 1.70 11.42
C LEU A 40 -13.24 2.07 10.74
N GLU A 41 -12.62 3.14 11.20
CA GLU A 41 -11.33 3.61 10.68
C GLU A 41 -10.29 2.49 10.78
N THR A 42 -9.86 2.01 9.62
CA THR A 42 -8.81 0.99 9.49
C THR A 42 -7.51 1.69 9.14
N ALA A 43 -6.41 1.31 9.76
CA ALA A 43 -5.09 1.88 9.47
C ALA A 43 -4.06 0.78 9.21
N THR A 44 -3.01 1.09 8.47
CA THR A 44 -1.85 0.21 8.31
C THR A 44 -1.08 0.09 9.63
N ALA A 45 -1.09 -1.10 10.25
CA ALA A 45 -0.29 -1.37 11.45
C ALA A 45 1.14 -1.80 11.13
N TYR A 46 1.34 -2.50 10.02
CA TYR A 46 2.65 -3.00 9.64
C TYR A 46 2.77 -3.10 8.12
N VAL A 47 3.93 -2.72 7.59
CA VAL A 47 4.23 -2.77 6.16
C VAL A 47 5.56 -3.47 5.96
N GLU A 48 5.55 -4.50 5.14
CA GLU A 48 6.72 -5.22 4.64
C GLU A 48 6.88 -4.89 3.16
N SER A 49 7.97 -4.24 2.79
CA SER A 49 8.25 -3.86 1.40
C SER A 49 9.73 -4.05 1.10
N SER A 50 10.04 -4.46 -0.13
CA SER A 50 11.40 -4.38 -0.68
C SER A 50 11.80 -2.95 -1.07
N ILE A 51 10.83 -2.04 -1.24
CA ILE A 51 11.11 -0.64 -1.57
C ILE A 51 11.61 0.09 -0.32
N PRO A 52 12.81 0.71 -0.37
CA PRO A 52 13.32 1.55 0.69
C PRO A 52 12.34 2.66 1.07
N ASN A 53 12.33 3.06 2.34
CA ASN A 53 11.54 4.18 2.87
C ASN A 53 10.01 4.02 2.82
N LEU A 54 9.46 3.10 2.03
CA LEU A 54 8.00 2.98 1.82
C LEU A 54 7.23 2.73 3.12
N ARG A 55 7.80 1.95 4.05
CA ARG A 55 7.19 1.67 5.35
C ARG A 55 6.87 2.94 6.15
N GLN A 56 7.73 3.96 6.08
CA GLN A 56 7.57 5.17 6.91
C GLN A 56 6.40 6.04 6.43
N TYR A 57 6.06 5.96 5.14
CA TYR A 57 4.93 6.69 4.54
C TYR A 57 3.60 5.96 4.64
N LEU A 58 3.64 4.68 5.03
CA LEU A 58 2.48 3.82 5.11
C LEU A 58 2.29 3.27 6.52
N TYR A 59 2.89 3.85 7.55
CA TYR A 59 2.66 3.46 8.94
C TYR A 59 1.54 4.32 9.55
N GLU A 60 0.56 3.68 10.21
CA GLU A 60 -0.61 4.33 10.83
C GLU A 60 -1.44 5.19 9.86
N VAL A 61 -1.33 4.94 8.56
CA VAL A 61 -2.10 5.66 7.54
C VAL A 61 -3.49 5.04 7.44
N PRO A 62 -4.57 5.84 7.53
CA PRO A 62 -5.92 5.36 7.29
C PRO A 62 -6.05 4.72 5.91
N VAL A 63 -6.60 3.51 5.86
CA VAL A 63 -6.81 2.73 4.64
C VAL A 63 -8.31 2.66 4.37
N THR A 64 -8.73 3.38 3.33
CA THR A 64 -10.03 3.21 2.69
C THR A 64 -9.95 2.17 1.58
N GLU A 65 -11.10 1.67 1.10
CA GLU A 65 -11.15 0.76 -0.08
C GLU A 65 -10.32 1.30 -1.24
N LYS A 66 -10.54 2.57 -1.60
CA LYS A 66 -9.76 3.27 -2.63
C LYS A 66 -8.26 3.25 -2.35
N ARG A 67 -7.83 3.51 -1.10
CA ARG A 67 -6.41 3.48 -0.74
C ARG A 67 -5.82 2.08 -0.89
N LEU A 68 -6.58 1.03 -0.55
CA LEU A 68 -6.11 -0.35 -0.74
C LEU A 68 -5.97 -0.71 -2.23
N GLU A 69 -6.92 -0.31 -3.07
CA GLU A 69 -6.82 -0.48 -4.52
C GLU A 69 -5.58 0.24 -5.10
N GLU A 70 -5.31 1.45 -4.62
CA GLU A 70 -4.12 2.21 -5.00
C GLU A 70 -2.82 1.51 -4.54
N LEU A 71 -2.76 1.00 -3.31
CA LEU A 71 -1.63 0.20 -2.82
C LEU A 71 -1.47 -1.09 -3.61
N ASN A 72 -2.58 -1.71 -4.01
CA ASN A 72 -2.59 -2.91 -4.84
C ASN A 72 -2.02 -2.63 -6.24
N TYR A 73 -2.40 -1.50 -6.83
CA TYR A 73 -1.85 -1.04 -8.11
C TYR A 73 -0.35 -0.76 -8.00
N LEU A 74 0.09 -0.09 -6.93
CA LEU A 74 1.51 0.13 -6.66
C LEU A 74 2.27 -1.20 -6.57
N ALA A 75 1.75 -2.16 -5.80
CA ALA A 75 2.33 -3.50 -5.66
C ALA A 75 2.48 -4.22 -7.01
N TYR A 76 1.45 -4.11 -7.86
CA TYR A 76 1.46 -4.68 -9.19
C TYR A 76 2.59 -4.09 -10.06
N ARG A 77 2.83 -2.79 -9.97
CA ARG A 77 3.92 -2.13 -10.71
C ARG A 77 5.29 -2.56 -10.19
N VAL A 78 5.45 -2.61 -8.87
CA VAL A 78 6.71 -2.94 -8.19
C VAL A 78 7.10 -4.40 -8.40
N LYS A 79 6.13 -5.29 -8.60
CA LYS A 79 6.37 -6.72 -8.91
C LYS A 79 7.36 -6.94 -10.06
N TRP A 80 7.43 -6.00 -11.02
CA TRP A 80 8.27 -6.10 -12.21
C TRP A 80 9.56 -5.29 -12.13
N MET A 81 9.80 -4.57 -11.04
CA MET A 81 11.01 -3.79 -10.80
C MET A 81 12.14 -4.72 -10.37
N ASP A 82 13.36 -4.46 -10.84
CA ASP A 82 14.55 -5.04 -10.23
C ASP A 82 15.03 -4.24 -9.02
N SER A 83 16.10 -4.68 -8.36
CA SER A 83 16.61 -4.02 -7.16
C SER A 83 17.10 -2.58 -7.39
N GLN A 84 17.55 -2.27 -8.61
CA GLN A 84 18.01 -0.92 -8.96
C GLN A 84 16.79 -0.01 -9.15
N ASP A 85 15.79 -0.49 -9.88
CA ASP A 85 14.50 0.21 -10.05
C ASP A 85 13.83 0.49 -8.69
N GLU A 86 13.81 -0.51 -7.80
CA GLU A 86 13.24 -0.36 -6.45
C GLU A 86 13.97 0.72 -5.62
N ALA A 87 15.30 0.81 -5.74
CA ALA A 87 16.11 1.80 -5.01
C ALA A 87 15.90 3.23 -5.56
N VAL A 88 15.85 3.38 -6.88
CA VAL A 88 15.52 4.65 -7.54
C VAL A 88 14.12 5.10 -7.12
N PHE A 89 13.15 4.20 -7.20
CA PHE A 89 11.78 4.47 -6.80
C PHE A 89 11.69 4.92 -5.33
N GLY A 90 12.35 4.19 -4.41
CA GLY A 90 12.45 4.55 -2.99
C GLY A 90 13.03 5.94 -2.72
N THR A 91 14.04 6.33 -3.51
CA THR A 91 14.66 7.67 -3.41
C THR A 91 13.70 8.76 -3.86
N VAL A 92 13.01 8.55 -4.99
CA VAL A 92 12.09 9.57 -5.51
C VAL A 92 10.89 9.76 -4.57
N ILE A 93 10.42 8.71 -3.92
CA ILE A 93 9.40 8.79 -2.86
C ILE A 93 9.88 9.68 -1.71
N GLU A 94 11.11 9.46 -1.25
CA GLU A 94 11.68 10.23 -0.15
C GLU A 94 11.79 11.73 -0.50
N MET A 95 12.15 12.02 -1.75
CA MET A 95 12.25 13.39 -2.26
C MET A 95 10.89 14.05 -2.44
N MET A 96 9.91 13.34 -3.01
CA MET A 96 8.59 13.92 -3.29
C MET A 96 7.70 14.02 -2.04
N LYS A 97 7.94 13.18 -1.01
CA LYS A 97 7.07 13.03 0.17
C LYS A 97 5.58 13.02 -0.21
N PRO A 98 5.20 12.17 -1.17
CA PRO A 98 3.89 12.21 -1.77
C PRO A 98 2.79 11.94 -0.73
N GLU A 99 1.91 12.92 -0.54
CA GLU A 99 0.82 12.85 0.43
C GLU A 99 -0.34 11.97 -0.09
N THR A 100 -0.51 11.86 -1.41
CA THR A 100 -1.55 11.04 -2.05
C THR A 100 -0.94 10.05 -3.04
N LEU A 101 -1.52 8.85 -3.24
CA LEU A 101 -0.99 7.88 -4.22
C LEU A 101 -1.06 8.38 -5.68
N GLN A 102 -1.88 9.40 -5.95
CA GLN A 102 -1.90 10.10 -7.23
C GLN A 102 -0.56 10.83 -7.49
N ASP A 103 0.13 11.28 -6.45
CA ASP A 103 1.48 11.85 -6.58
C ASP A 103 2.53 10.76 -6.90
N TRP A 104 2.26 9.50 -6.55
CA TRP A 104 3.17 8.36 -6.79
C TRP A 104 3.10 7.86 -8.23
N THR A 105 1.99 8.08 -8.94
CA THR A 105 1.94 7.78 -10.39
C THR A 105 2.81 8.76 -11.17
N TYR A 106 2.95 10.02 -10.73
CA TYR A 106 3.87 11.01 -11.30
C TYR A 106 5.35 10.69 -11.05
N VAL A 107 5.70 10.19 -9.85
CA VAL A 107 7.05 9.66 -9.52
C VAL A 107 7.54 8.68 -10.59
N ASN A 108 6.65 7.83 -11.08
CA ASN A 108 6.95 6.76 -12.03
C ASN A 108 6.97 7.22 -13.51
N THR A 109 6.62 8.48 -13.80
CA THR A 109 6.69 9.04 -15.17
C THR A 109 7.97 9.79 -15.46
N LEU A 110 8.80 10.04 -14.45
CA LEU A 110 10.07 10.74 -14.62
C LEU A 110 11.16 9.86 -15.26
N ASP A 111 10.98 8.53 -15.31
CA ASP A 111 11.97 7.58 -15.83
C ASP A 111 11.64 7.01 -17.22
N THR A 112 10.50 7.38 -17.83
CA THR A 112 10.13 6.91 -19.18
C THR A 112 10.52 7.87 -20.30
N LYS A 113 11.36 8.87 -20.00
CA LYS A 113 11.96 9.76 -21.00
C LYS A 113 13.49 9.74 -20.92
N SER A 114 14.09 8.72 -21.53
CA SER A 114 15.41 8.84 -22.17
C SER A 114 15.41 8.09 -23.49
#